data_AF-A0A7X9CA30-F1
#
_entry.id   AF-A0A7X9CA30-F1
#
_cell.length_a   1.000
_cell.length_b   1.000
_cell.length_c   1.000
_cell.angle_alpha   90.00
_cell.angle_beta   90.00
_cell.angle_gamma   90.00
#
_symmetry.space_group_name_H-M   'P 1'
#
loop_
_entity.id
_entity.type
_entity.pdbx_description
1 polymer ?
#
loop_
_entity_poly.entity_id
_entity_poly.type
_entity_poly.pdbx_seq_one_letter_code
_entity_poly.pdbx_strand_id
1 'polypeptide(L)'
;MSSAIPLSQTPPESSSALNEYVLTVVCADAPGIVHAVTGAIVEIGGNIAESRQFESGTTHRFYLRLQVSTAASVDEFEAALAPAVEKFGLEHRIDRVGRPVRTLVLGSTAKHCVNDLLFQVDSGNLPIEVPLILANHPTLERLADFYEVPFEHLTTKGEGAKAAFEQRVREAVAEHDIELVVLARYMQILSPELCAELAGRCINIHHSFLPGFKGANPYRQAYARGVKQIGATAHFVTSDLDEGPIIEQDVIRVDHTRSPKELMAIGQDAEARTLRQAVAWFAQSRVLLDGARTVIFR
;
A
#
# COMPACT_ATOMS: atom_id res chain seq x y z
N MET A 1 -55.18 -22.91 -33.98
CA MET A 1 -54.02 -23.32 -33.16
C MET A 1 -53.30 -22.06 -32.72
N SER A 2 -53.53 -21.63 -31.47
CA SER A 2 -52.79 -20.54 -30.85
C SER A 2 -52.47 -20.98 -29.44
N SER A 3 -51.24 -21.48 -29.27
CA SER A 3 -50.72 -21.94 -27.99
C SER A 3 -50.25 -20.71 -27.20
N ALA A 4 -50.90 -20.42 -26.08
CA ALA A 4 -50.44 -19.41 -25.14
C ALA A 4 -49.30 -20.02 -24.30
N ILE A 5 -48.11 -19.43 -24.43
CA ILE A 5 -46.96 -19.73 -23.57
C ILE A 5 -47.19 -19.03 -22.23
N PRO A 6 -47.15 -19.72 -21.08
CA PRO A 6 -47.26 -19.06 -19.79
C PRO A 6 -45.98 -18.27 -19.50
N LEU A 7 -46.15 -17.02 -19.09
CA LEU A 7 -45.08 -16.14 -18.60
C LEU A 7 -44.41 -16.83 -17.40
N SER A 8 -43.14 -17.20 -17.61
CA SER A 8 -42.26 -17.77 -16.60
C SER A 8 -42.07 -16.79 -15.44
N GLN A 9 -42.10 -17.36 -14.25
CA GLN A 9 -41.97 -16.74 -12.95
C GLN A 9 -40.72 -15.84 -12.88
N THR A 10 -40.90 -14.65 -12.31
CA THR A 10 -39.82 -13.83 -11.75
C THR A 10 -38.94 -14.68 -10.84
N PRO A 11 -37.61 -14.66 -10.99
CA PRO A 11 -36.72 -15.35 -10.07
C PRO A 11 -36.88 -14.75 -8.66
N PRO A 12 -36.72 -15.56 -7.59
CA PRO A 12 -36.83 -15.06 -6.23
C PRO A 12 -35.71 -14.06 -5.94
N GLU A 13 -36.10 -12.82 -5.66
CA GLU A 13 -35.26 -11.84 -4.98
C GLU A 13 -35.02 -12.30 -3.53
N SER A 14 -33.89 -12.96 -3.29
CA SER A 14 -33.09 -12.82 -2.07
C SER A 14 -31.78 -13.63 -2.20
N SER A 15 -30.88 -13.22 -3.09
CA SER A 15 -29.47 -13.54 -2.89
C SER A 15 -29.03 -12.69 -1.70
N SER A 16 -28.77 -13.32 -0.56
CA SER A 16 -27.91 -12.69 0.44
C SER A 16 -26.61 -12.32 -0.29
N ALA A 17 -26.25 -11.05 -0.32
CA ALA A 17 -25.03 -10.62 -0.99
C ALA A 17 -23.85 -11.40 -0.38
N LEU A 18 -23.04 -12.04 -1.22
CA LEU A 18 -21.86 -12.75 -0.76
C LEU A 18 -20.84 -11.75 -0.22
N ASN A 19 -20.15 -12.13 0.85
CA ASN A 19 -19.01 -11.41 1.36
C ASN A 19 -17.79 -11.74 0.51
N GLU A 20 -17.06 -10.70 0.10
CA GLU A 20 -15.80 -10.81 -0.64
C GLU A 20 -14.63 -10.53 0.31
N TYR A 21 -13.84 -11.54 0.59
CA TYR A 21 -12.68 -11.49 1.48
C TYR A 21 -11.36 -11.63 0.73
N VAL A 22 -10.30 -11.02 1.25
CA VAL A 22 -8.91 -11.29 0.89
C VAL A 22 -8.25 -11.98 2.07
N LEU A 23 -7.81 -13.22 1.87
CA LEU A 23 -6.98 -13.95 2.83
C LEU A 23 -5.51 -13.87 2.39
N THR A 24 -4.64 -13.37 3.26
CA THR A 24 -3.19 -13.52 3.11
C THR A 24 -2.64 -14.44 4.18
N VAL A 25 -1.71 -15.30 3.81
CA VAL A 25 -1.05 -16.27 4.70
C VAL A 25 0.46 -16.23 4.46
N VAL A 26 1.22 -16.24 5.55
CA VAL A 26 2.67 -16.43 5.57
C VAL A 26 3.02 -17.49 6.60
N CYS A 27 3.86 -18.47 6.24
CA CYS A 27 4.34 -19.48 7.19
C CYS A 27 5.66 -20.11 6.70
N ALA A 28 6.23 -21.03 7.49
CA ALA A 28 7.25 -21.92 6.98
C ALA A 28 6.65 -22.85 5.92
N ASP A 29 7.42 -23.15 4.87
CA ASP A 29 6.93 -24.03 3.80
C ASP A 29 6.79 -25.49 4.28
N ALA A 30 5.69 -26.12 3.88
CA ALA A 30 5.36 -27.49 4.23
C ALA A 30 4.30 -28.09 3.28
N PRO A 31 4.36 -29.39 2.98
CA PRO A 31 3.28 -30.06 2.26
C PRO A 31 1.94 -29.95 3.00
N GLY A 32 0.89 -29.63 2.25
CA GLY A 32 -0.50 -29.62 2.76
C GLY A 32 -1.04 -28.27 3.21
N ILE A 33 -0.24 -27.19 3.20
CA ILE A 33 -0.71 -25.83 3.55
C ILE A 33 -1.91 -25.44 2.67
N VAL A 34 -1.74 -25.50 1.35
CA VAL A 34 -2.78 -25.12 0.37
C VAL A 34 -4.04 -25.96 0.58
N HIS A 35 -3.89 -27.27 0.80
CA HIS A 35 -5.03 -28.16 1.05
C HIS A 35 -5.79 -27.78 2.33
N ALA A 36 -5.08 -27.51 3.43
CA ALA A 36 -5.72 -27.12 4.69
C ALA A 36 -6.46 -25.78 4.58
N VAL A 37 -5.84 -24.78 3.96
CA VAL A 37 -6.45 -23.46 3.76
C VAL A 37 -7.66 -23.54 2.83
N THR A 38 -7.54 -24.24 1.70
CA THR A 38 -8.65 -24.38 0.75
C THR A 38 -9.77 -25.28 1.30
N GLY A 39 -9.44 -26.26 2.13
CA GLY A 39 -10.41 -27.07 2.88
C GLY A 39 -11.28 -26.21 3.79
N ALA A 40 -10.65 -25.35 4.61
CA ALA A 40 -11.37 -24.38 5.46
C ALA A 40 -12.30 -23.46 4.65
N ILE A 41 -11.86 -23.01 3.47
CA ILE A 41 -12.70 -22.20 2.57
C ILE A 41 -13.91 -23.00 2.06
N VAL A 42 -13.73 -24.28 1.74
CA VAL A 42 -14.85 -25.16 1.32
C VAL A 42 -15.84 -25.39 2.47
N GLU A 43 -15.36 -25.55 3.71
CA GLU A 43 -16.21 -25.75 4.89
C GLU A 43 -17.19 -24.60 5.12
N ILE A 44 -16.78 -23.37 4.83
CA ILE A 44 -17.65 -22.18 4.91
C ILE A 44 -18.42 -21.91 3.60
N GLY A 45 -18.46 -22.87 2.68
CA GLY A 45 -19.13 -22.72 1.37
C GLY A 45 -18.52 -21.64 0.48
N GLY A 46 -17.24 -21.30 0.69
CA GLY A 46 -16.54 -20.27 -0.04
C GLY A 46 -16.07 -20.71 -1.43
N ASN A 47 -16.07 -19.76 -2.36
CA ASN A 47 -15.49 -19.90 -3.69
C ASN A 47 -14.25 -19.01 -3.84
N ILE A 48 -13.19 -19.52 -4.45
CA ILE A 48 -11.95 -18.76 -4.66
C ILE A 48 -12.02 -18.06 -6.03
N ALA A 49 -12.02 -16.73 -6.02
CA ALA A 49 -12.05 -15.89 -7.23
C ALA A 49 -10.64 -15.59 -7.77
N GLU A 50 -9.66 -15.44 -6.90
CA GLU A 50 -8.25 -15.24 -7.26
C GLU A 50 -7.37 -16.08 -6.33
N SER A 51 -6.33 -16.72 -6.87
CA SER A 51 -5.36 -17.49 -6.08
C SER A 51 -3.94 -17.24 -6.56
N ARG A 52 -3.07 -16.87 -5.63
CA ARG A 52 -1.65 -16.64 -5.85
C ARG A 52 -0.86 -17.25 -4.70
N GLN A 53 0.17 -18.03 -5.02
CA GLN A 53 1.09 -18.56 -4.04
C GLN A 53 2.54 -18.38 -4.48
N PHE A 54 3.45 -18.34 -3.52
CA PHE A 54 4.89 -18.26 -3.76
C PHE A 54 5.63 -18.96 -2.63
N GLU A 55 6.66 -19.72 -2.98
CA GLU A 55 7.62 -20.31 -2.03
C GLU A 55 8.97 -19.64 -2.26
N SER A 56 9.56 -19.12 -1.19
CA SER A 56 10.89 -18.52 -1.24
C SER A 56 11.93 -19.58 -0.97
N GLY A 57 12.59 -20.08 -2.02
CA GLY A 57 13.68 -21.05 -1.89
C GLY A 57 14.89 -20.57 -1.07
N THR A 58 14.96 -19.28 -0.74
CA THR A 58 16.00 -18.69 0.11
C THR A 58 15.62 -18.58 1.58
N THR A 59 14.35 -18.29 1.90
CA THR A 59 13.88 -18.12 3.28
C THR A 59 13.09 -19.32 3.77
N HIS A 60 12.78 -20.28 2.88
CA HIS A 60 11.92 -21.43 3.11
C HIS A 60 10.55 -21.03 3.70
N ARG A 61 10.08 -19.83 3.32
CA ARG A 61 8.76 -19.31 3.68
C ARG A 61 7.80 -19.48 2.51
N PHE A 62 6.56 -19.78 2.84
CA PHE A 62 5.44 -19.90 1.93
C PHE A 62 4.50 -18.70 2.10
N TYR A 63 4.02 -18.18 0.97
CA TYR A 63 3.15 -17.02 0.86
C TYR A 63 1.93 -17.38 0.03
N LEU A 64 0.74 -16.98 0.49
CA LEU A 64 -0.51 -17.23 -0.21
C LEU A 64 -1.42 -16.01 -0.10
N ARG A 65 -2.07 -15.66 -1.21
CA ARG A 65 -3.14 -14.66 -1.26
C ARG A 65 -4.32 -15.25 -2.03
N LEU A 66 -5.47 -15.27 -1.38
CA LEU A 66 -6.73 -15.73 -1.97
C LEU A 66 -7.77 -14.60 -1.91
N GLN A 67 -8.55 -14.43 -2.98
CA GLN A 67 -9.84 -13.74 -2.90
C GLN A 67 -10.95 -14.78 -2.79
N VAL A 68 -11.80 -14.65 -1.78
CA VAL A 68 -12.81 -15.64 -1.40
C VAL A 68 -14.17 -14.98 -1.31
N SER A 69 -15.14 -15.51 -2.07
CA SER A 69 -16.54 -15.15 -2.01
C SER A 69 -17.29 -16.19 -1.18
N THR A 70 -17.97 -15.79 -0.10
CA THR A 70 -18.75 -16.70 0.76
C THR A 70 -19.94 -15.98 1.41
N ALA A 71 -20.99 -16.73 1.78
CA ALA A 71 -22.07 -16.20 2.62
C ALA A 71 -21.68 -16.10 4.11
N ALA A 72 -20.60 -16.78 4.51
CA ALA A 72 -20.12 -16.80 5.89
C ALA A 72 -19.58 -15.43 6.33
N SER A 73 -19.69 -15.18 7.63
CA SER A 73 -19.06 -14.06 8.34
C SER A 73 -17.56 -14.26 8.50
N VAL A 74 -16.85 -13.19 8.89
CA VAL A 74 -15.40 -13.26 9.15
C VAL A 74 -15.09 -14.18 10.33
N ASP A 75 -15.93 -14.21 11.36
CA ASP A 75 -15.74 -15.06 12.54
C ASP A 75 -15.87 -16.55 12.18
N GLU A 76 -16.80 -16.91 11.30
CA GLU A 76 -16.94 -18.27 10.78
C GLU A 76 -15.74 -18.66 9.92
N PHE A 77 -15.19 -17.72 9.12
CA PHE A 77 -13.99 -17.97 8.32
C PHE A 77 -12.75 -18.16 9.22
N GLU A 78 -12.55 -17.31 10.23
CA GLU A 78 -11.49 -17.46 11.22
C GLU A 78 -11.59 -18.81 11.95
N ALA A 79 -12.80 -19.19 12.37
CA ALA A 79 -13.04 -20.48 13.05
C ALA A 79 -12.70 -21.69 12.16
N ALA A 80 -13.08 -21.65 10.87
CA ALA A 80 -12.74 -22.71 9.92
C ALA A 80 -11.24 -22.77 9.60
N LEU A 81 -10.54 -21.61 9.62
CA LEU A 81 -9.11 -21.54 9.34
C LEU A 81 -8.25 -21.97 10.55
N ALA A 82 -8.76 -21.87 11.77
CA ALA A 82 -8.04 -22.13 13.01
C ALA A 82 -7.24 -23.46 13.06
N PRO A 83 -7.76 -24.61 12.57
CA PRO A 83 -6.98 -25.85 12.53
C PRO A 83 -5.74 -25.77 11.61
N ALA A 84 -5.84 -25.04 10.51
CA ALA A 84 -4.70 -24.80 9.62
C ALA A 84 -3.68 -23.85 10.27
N VAL A 85 -4.16 -22.81 10.96
CA VAL A 85 -3.32 -21.88 11.73
C VAL A 85 -2.50 -22.63 12.78
N GLU A 86 -3.15 -23.46 13.59
CA GLU A 86 -2.48 -24.23 14.65
C GLU A 86 -1.46 -25.22 14.07
N LYS A 87 -1.82 -25.93 13.00
CA LYS A 87 -0.96 -26.96 12.40
C LYS A 87 0.30 -26.40 11.75
N PHE A 88 0.20 -25.26 11.07
CA PHE A 88 1.28 -24.72 10.24
C PHE A 88 1.90 -23.44 10.79
N GLY A 89 1.38 -22.90 11.90
CA GLY A 89 1.82 -21.62 12.45
C GLY A 89 1.59 -20.48 11.47
N LEU A 90 0.38 -20.40 10.89
CA LEU A 90 0.07 -19.40 9.88
C LEU A 90 0.03 -18.00 10.50
N GLU A 91 0.84 -17.08 9.97
CA GLU A 91 0.61 -15.64 10.12
C GLU A 91 -0.41 -15.25 9.05
N HIS A 92 -1.64 -14.91 9.43
CA HIS A 92 -2.71 -14.62 8.48
C HIS A 92 -3.45 -13.31 8.75
N ARG A 93 -4.12 -12.82 7.70
CA ARG A 93 -5.05 -11.69 7.77
C ARG A 93 -6.22 -11.95 6.82
N ILE A 94 -7.43 -11.76 7.32
CA ILE A 94 -8.66 -11.74 6.52
C ILE A 94 -9.13 -10.29 6.47
N ASP A 95 -9.22 -9.73 5.27
CA ASP A 95 -9.74 -8.38 5.02
C ASP A 95 -10.87 -8.44 3.99
N ARG A 96 -11.58 -7.33 3.75
CA ARG A 96 -12.64 -7.25 2.74
C ARG A 96 -12.10 -6.68 1.43
N VAL A 97 -12.49 -7.28 0.31
CA VAL A 97 -12.11 -6.79 -1.02
C VAL A 97 -12.64 -5.36 -1.21
N GLY A 98 -11.74 -4.44 -1.58
CA GLY A 98 -12.09 -3.06 -1.93
C GLY A 98 -12.40 -2.14 -0.75
N ARG A 99 -12.29 -2.60 0.51
CA ARG A 99 -12.42 -1.72 1.68
C ARG A 99 -11.32 -0.65 1.64
N PRO A 100 -11.65 0.64 1.76
CA PRO A 100 -10.65 1.69 1.84
C PRO A 100 -9.72 1.48 3.04
N VAL A 101 -8.41 1.50 2.80
CA VAL A 101 -7.40 1.47 3.86
C VAL A 101 -7.19 2.88 4.41
N ARG A 102 -7.34 3.04 5.72
CA ARG A 102 -7.22 4.35 6.40
C ARG A 102 -5.76 4.80 6.38
N THR A 103 -5.48 5.87 5.67
CA THR A 103 -4.13 6.25 5.24
C THR A 103 -3.77 7.67 5.67
N LEU A 104 -2.78 7.81 6.54
CA LEU A 104 -2.20 9.10 6.92
C LEU A 104 -1.16 9.52 5.89
N VAL A 105 -1.30 10.71 5.30
CA VAL A 105 -0.33 11.23 4.34
C VAL A 105 0.55 12.28 5.01
N LEU A 106 1.87 12.06 4.98
CA LEU A 106 2.86 13.03 5.43
C LEU A 106 3.49 13.74 4.24
N GLY A 107 3.56 15.07 4.29
CA GLY A 107 4.07 15.89 3.19
C GLY A 107 5.02 17.01 3.61
N SER A 108 5.77 17.53 2.64
CA SER A 108 6.61 18.73 2.83
C SER A 108 6.17 19.85 1.89
N THR A 109 6.98 20.22 0.89
CA THR A 109 6.65 21.29 -0.07
C THR A 109 6.29 20.78 -1.45
N ALA A 110 6.69 19.54 -1.79
CA ALA A 110 6.41 18.93 -3.07
C ALA A 110 4.96 18.47 -3.14
N LYS A 111 4.26 18.86 -4.22
CA LYS A 111 2.80 18.65 -4.35
C LYS A 111 2.42 17.42 -5.15
N HIS A 112 3.30 16.94 -6.03
CA HIS A 112 2.96 15.99 -7.09
C HIS A 112 2.48 14.64 -6.56
N CYS A 113 3.18 14.03 -5.59
CA CYS A 113 2.74 12.76 -4.99
C CYS A 113 1.42 12.89 -4.22
N VAL A 114 1.26 13.95 -3.42
CA VAL A 114 0.02 14.20 -2.67
C VAL A 114 -1.15 14.42 -3.63
N ASN A 115 -0.96 15.24 -4.67
CA ASN A 115 -1.98 15.50 -5.67
C ASN A 115 -2.40 14.23 -6.41
N ASP A 116 -1.44 13.39 -6.83
CA ASP A 116 -1.75 12.15 -7.53
C ASP A 116 -2.54 11.19 -6.63
N LEU A 117 -2.12 10.99 -5.38
CA LEU A 117 -2.86 10.13 -4.44
C LEU A 117 -4.31 10.63 -4.25
N LEU A 118 -4.49 11.92 -3.94
CA LEU A 118 -5.83 12.48 -3.71
C LEU A 118 -6.71 12.44 -4.96
N PHE A 119 -6.15 12.74 -6.14
CA PHE A 119 -6.88 12.62 -7.41
C PHE A 119 -7.40 11.19 -7.64
N GLN A 120 -6.60 10.17 -7.32
CA GLN A 120 -7.00 8.77 -7.52
C GLN A 120 -8.02 8.30 -6.49
N VAL A 121 -7.98 8.83 -5.27
CA VAL A 121 -9.01 8.62 -4.25
C VAL A 121 -10.34 9.23 -4.69
N ASP A 122 -10.33 10.52 -5.07
CA ASP A 122 -11.50 11.23 -5.58
C ASP A 122 -12.11 10.55 -6.81
N SER A 123 -11.26 10.01 -7.70
CA SER A 123 -11.70 9.26 -8.89
C SER A 123 -12.17 7.82 -8.59
N GLY A 124 -12.09 7.35 -7.35
CA GLY A 124 -12.45 5.97 -6.96
C GLY A 124 -11.48 4.88 -7.46
N ASN A 125 -10.29 5.25 -7.90
CA ASN A 125 -9.29 4.33 -8.48
C ASN A 125 -8.28 3.79 -7.45
N LEU A 126 -8.20 4.39 -6.27
CA LEU A 126 -7.30 3.99 -5.20
C LEU A 126 -8.11 3.70 -3.92
N PRO A 127 -8.16 2.45 -3.43
CA PRO A 127 -8.98 2.08 -2.29
C PRO A 127 -8.29 2.47 -0.97
N ILE A 128 -8.07 3.77 -0.77
CA ILE A 128 -7.64 4.35 0.50
C ILE A 128 -8.59 5.45 0.92
N GLU A 129 -8.67 5.70 2.22
CA GLU A 129 -9.30 6.87 2.81
C GLU A 129 -8.19 7.73 3.40
N VAL A 130 -8.19 9.04 3.14
CA VAL A 130 -7.20 9.97 3.71
C VAL A 130 -7.89 10.86 4.74
N PRO A 131 -7.95 10.48 6.02
CA PRO A 131 -8.63 11.27 7.04
C PRO A 131 -7.86 12.53 7.44
N LEU A 132 -6.55 12.57 7.20
CA LEU A 132 -5.68 13.69 7.58
C LEU A 132 -4.42 13.74 6.71
N ILE A 133 -3.99 14.96 6.38
CA ILE A 133 -2.65 15.26 5.86
C ILE A 133 -1.89 16.05 6.93
N LEU A 134 -0.72 15.54 7.34
CA LEU A 134 0.21 16.26 8.21
C LEU A 134 1.40 16.75 7.37
N ALA A 135 1.76 18.02 7.49
CA ALA A 135 2.92 18.54 6.78
C ALA A 135 3.78 19.48 7.62
N ASN A 136 5.09 19.50 7.32
CA ASN A 136 6.02 20.41 8.00
C ASN A 136 6.10 21.81 7.36
N HIS A 137 5.23 22.08 6.37
CA HIS A 137 5.05 23.35 5.68
C HIS A 137 3.57 23.54 5.31
N PRO A 138 3.06 24.78 5.19
CA PRO A 138 1.66 25.04 4.82
C PRO A 138 1.38 24.87 3.32
N THR A 139 2.38 24.51 2.51
CA THR A 139 2.33 24.52 1.04
C THR A 139 1.22 23.64 0.43
N LEU A 140 0.78 22.61 1.16
CA LEU A 140 -0.20 21.63 0.74
C LEU A 140 -1.64 21.97 1.17
N GLU A 141 -1.84 22.99 2.02
CA GLU A 141 -3.15 23.35 2.59
C GLU A 141 -4.22 23.54 1.51
N ARG A 142 -3.98 24.44 0.54
CA ARG A 142 -4.92 24.68 -0.57
C ARG A 142 -5.23 23.45 -1.43
N LEU A 143 -4.31 22.49 -1.48
CA LEU A 143 -4.51 21.24 -2.23
C LEU A 143 -5.39 20.28 -1.44
N ALA A 144 -5.14 20.17 -0.13
CA ALA A 144 -5.97 19.39 0.78
C ALA A 144 -7.41 19.92 0.82
N ASP A 145 -7.57 21.24 0.92
CA ASP A 145 -8.88 21.93 0.89
C ASP A 145 -9.66 21.60 -0.39
N PHE A 146 -8.99 21.55 -1.55
CA PHE A 146 -9.63 21.27 -2.83
C PHE A 146 -10.25 19.86 -2.89
N TYR A 147 -9.61 18.88 -2.25
CA TYR A 147 -10.12 17.50 -2.13
C TYR A 147 -10.89 17.26 -0.82
N GLU A 148 -11.20 18.32 -0.07
CA GLU A 148 -11.95 18.26 1.19
C GLU A 148 -11.29 17.35 2.26
N VAL A 149 -9.96 17.26 2.25
CA VAL A 149 -9.18 16.47 3.21
C VAL A 149 -8.65 17.38 4.33
N PRO A 150 -8.87 17.04 5.63
CA PRO A 150 -8.29 17.78 6.74
C PRO A 150 -6.76 17.91 6.63
N PHE A 151 -6.25 19.09 6.96
CA PHE A 151 -4.83 19.42 6.89
C PHE A 151 -4.34 20.07 8.18
N GLU A 152 -3.21 19.59 8.69
CA GLU A 152 -2.51 20.26 9.79
C GLU A 152 -1.05 20.52 9.42
N HIS A 153 -0.61 21.73 9.77
CA HIS A 153 0.76 22.16 9.61
C HIS A 153 1.44 22.29 10.97
N LEU A 154 2.52 21.54 11.16
CA LEU A 154 3.39 21.64 12.33
C LEU A 154 4.84 21.78 11.85
N THR A 155 5.54 22.83 12.25
CA THR A 155 6.94 22.98 11.86
C THR A 155 7.82 21.92 12.54
N THR A 156 8.85 21.44 11.84
CA THR A 156 9.90 20.58 12.41
C THR A 156 11.17 21.35 12.76
N LYS A 157 11.15 22.68 12.65
CA LYS A 157 12.29 23.56 12.96
C LYS A 157 12.20 24.09 14.39
N GLY A 158 13.30 23.95 15.12
CA GLY A 158 13.40 24.40 16.51
C GLY A 158 13.64 23.23 17.47
N GLU A 159 14.05 23.55 18.69
CA GLU A 159 14.25 22.57 19.74
C GLU A 159 12.92 21.86 20.07
N GLY A 160 12.93 20.53 20.12
CA GLY A 160 11.74 19.71 20.38
C GLY A 160 10.71 19.62 19.24
N ALA A 161 10.80 20.46 18.20
CA ALA A 161 9.77 20.55 17.15
C ALA A 161 9.59 19.25 16.35
N LYS A 162 10.70 18.57 16.01
CA LYS A 162 10.63 17.24 15.35
C LYS A 162 9.92 16.20 16.24
N ALA A 163 10.26 16.16 17.53
CA ALA A 163 9.64 15.23 18.47
C ALA A 163 8.14 15.51 18.62
N ALA A 164 7.74 16.78 18.67
CA ALA A 164 6.33 17.17 18.70
C ALA A 164 5.58 16.78 17.42
N PHE A 165 6.21 16.95 16.24
CA PHE A 165 5.62 16.49 14.97
C PHE A 165 5.40 14.98 14.98
N GLU A 166 6.41 14.20 15.36
CA GLU A 166 6.30 12.74 15.43
C GLU A 166 5.32 12.27 16.50
N GLN A 167 5.18 13.00 17.59
CA GLN A 167 4.15 12.76 18.59
C GLN A 167 2.74 12.98 18.00
N ARG A 168 2.52 14.06 17.25
CA ARG A 168 1.24 14.27 16.54
C ARG A 168 0.96 13.18 15.51
N VAL A 169 1.98 12.66 14.81
CA VAL A 169 1.82 11.50 13.91
C VAL A 169 1.27 10.30 14.67
N ARG A 170 1.81 9.97 15.85
CA ARG A 170 1.32 8.87 16.69
C ARG A 170 -0.13 9.09 17.13
N GLU A 171 -0.44 10.31 17.56
CA GLU A 171 -1.80 10.71 17.95
C GLU A 171 -2.78 10.55 16.79
N ALA A 172 -2.43 11.01 15.58
CA ALA A 172 -3.26 10.86 14.39
C ALA A 172 -3.46 9.40 14.00
N VAL A 173 -2.40 8.57 14.16
CA VAL A 173 -2.49 7.13 13.91
C VAL A 173 -3.51 6.47 14.83
N ALA A 174 -3.53 6.83 16.11
CA ALA A 174 -4.48 6.30 17.08
C ALA A 174 -5.89 6.90 16.91
N GLU A 175 -5.99 8.22 16.72
CA GLU A 175 -7.25 8.97 16.58
C GLU A 175 -8.07 8.50 15.38
N HIS A 176 -7.40 8.22 14.26
CA HIS A 176 -8.05 7.88 13.01
C HIS A 176 -7.94 6.40 12.66
N ASP A 177 -7.54 5.52 13.57
CA ASP A 177 -7.35 4.08 13.28
C ASP A 177 -6.56 3.85 11.97
N ILE A 178 -5.47 4.59 11.80
CA ILE A 178 -4.68 4.53 10.57
C ILE A 178 -4.12 3.12 10.42
N GLU A 179 -4.11 2.63 9.19
CA GLU A 179 -3.55 1.33 8.81
C GLU A 179 -2.27 1.50 7.99
N LEU A 180 -2.13 2.61 7.27
CA LEU A 180 -0.98 2.95 6.44
C LEU A 180 -0.54 4.40 6.64
N VAL A 181 0.77 4.63 6.80
CA VAL A 181 1.37 5.97 6.70
C VAL A 181 2.10 6.09 5.37
N VAL A 182 1.92 7.19 4.66
CA VAL A 182 2.59 7.45 3.37
C VAL A 182 3.44 8.72 3.47
N LEU A 183 4.75 8.59 3.27
CA LEU A 183 5.68 9.70 3.13
C LEU A 183 5.65 10.20 1.67
N ALA A 184 4.68 11.05 1.34
CA ALA A 184 4.51 11.62 0.01
C ALA A 184 5.53 12.75 -0.25
N ARG A 185 6.79 12.36 -0.46
CA ARG A 185 7.96 13.27 -0.51
C ARG A 185 8.08 14.12 0.76
N TYR A 186 7.84 13.49 1.91
CA TYR A 186 8.17 14.05 3.21
C TYR A 186 9.69 14.06 3.38
N MET A 187 10.29 15.23 3.60
CA MET A 187 11.74 15.42 3.52
C MET A 187 12.44 15.37 4.89
N GLN A 188 11.76 14.95 5.96
CA GLN A 188 12.38 14.78 7.27
C GLN A 188 12.62 13.31 7.55
N ILE A 189 13.79 12.99 8.08
CA ILE A 189 14.14 11.64 8.53
C ILE A 189 13.31 11.36 9.78
N LEU A 190 12.58 10.25 9.81
CA LEU A 190 11.85 9.79 11.00
C LEU A 190 12.82 9.29 12.07
N SER A 191 12.45 9.40 13.34
CA SER A 191 13.19 8.76 14.42
C SER A 191 13.17 7.23 14.31
N PRO A 192 14.22 6.52 14.79
CA PRO A 192 14.21 5.06 14.84
C PRO A 192 12.99 4.49 15.57
N GLU A 193 12.52 5.17 16.61
CA GLU A 193 11.36 4.78 17.40
C GLU A 193 10.08 4.80 16.53
N LEU A 194 9.85 5.90 15.81
CA LEU A 194 8.69 6.00 14.92
C LEU A 194 8.78 5.02 13.74
N CYS A 195 9.99 4.77 13.20
CA CYS A 195 10.19 3.73 12.19
C CYS A 195 9.81 2.34 12.71
N ALA A 196 10.17 2.00 13.94
CA ALA A 196 9.86 0.72 14.55
C ALA A 196 8.35 0.56 14.81
N GLU A 197 7.68 1.60 15.30
CA GLU A 197 6.23 1.61 15.53
C GLU A 197 5.43 1.46 14.22
N LEU A 198 5.95 1.98 13.11
CA LEU A 198 5.31 1.93 11.80
C LEU A 198 5.88 0.83 10.88
N ALA A 199 6.61 -0.13 11.43
CA ALA A 199 7.24 -1.20 10.67
C ALA A 199 6.19 -1.98 9.84
N GLY A 200 6.45 -2.13 8.54
CA GLY A 200 5.53 -2.80 7.61
C GLY A 200 4.26 -2.03 7.26
N ARG A 201 4.09 -0.79 7.74
CA ARG A 201 2.91 0.06 7.54
C ARG A 201 3.25 1.53 7.29
N CYS A 202 4.47 1.82 6.87
CA CYS A 202 4.88 3.15 6.40
C CYS A 202 5.61 3.02 5.06
N ILE A 203 5.05 3.64 4.01
CA ILE A 203 5.61 3.62 2.65
C ILE A 203 6.25 4.97 2.35
N ASN A 204 7.48 4.95 1.86
CA ASN A 204 8.20 6.12 1.36
C ASN A 204 8.39 6.05 -0.16
N ILE A 205 8.55 7.22 -0.78
CA ILE A 205 8.98 7.35 -2.17
C ILE A 205 10.33 8.05 -2.25
N HIS A 206 11.32 7.34 -2.77
CA HIS A 206 12.63 7.87 -3.07
C HIS A 206 12.75 8.18 -4.57
N HIS A 207 13.30 9.35 -4.89
CA HIS A 207 13.36 9.94 -6.24
C HIS A 207 14.44 9.35 -7.15
N SER A 208 15.12 8.30 -6.69
CA SER A 208 16.18 7.62 -7.43
C SER A 208 15.86 6.13 -7.56
N PHE A 209 16.40 5.52 -8.60
CA PHE A 209 16.46 4.08 -8.70
C PHE A 209 17.56 3.60 -7.75
N LEU A 210 17.16 3.07 -6.59
CA LEU A 210 18.10 2.59 -5.60
C LEU A 210 18.80 1.32 -6.12
N PRO A 211 20.14 1.19 -5.95
CA PRO A 211 21.07 2.16 -5.36
C PRO A 211 21.48 3.27 -6.37
N GLY A 212 21.07 4.52 -6.11
CA GLY A 212 21.26 5.67 -7.00
C GLY A 212 21.59 6.97 -6.23
N PHE A 213 21.71 8.10 -6.95
CA PHE A 213 22.22 9.39 -6.44
C PHE A 213 21.71 9.76 -5.03
N LYS A 214 22.62 9.76 -4.03
CA LYS A 214 22.34 10.23 -2.67
C LYS A 214 22.49 11.76 -2.56
N GLY A 215 21.79 12.38 -1.61
CA GLY A 215 21.98 13.79 -1.24
C GLY A 215 21.12 14.80 -2.01
N ALA A 216 21.49 16.09 -1.94
CA ALA A 216 20.67 17.18 -2.43
C ALA A 216 20.69 17.30 -3.98
N ASN A 217 19.57 17.76 -4.53
CA ASN A 217 19.38 18.08 -5.96
C ASN A 217 19.73 16.94 -6.94
N PRO A 218 19.07 15.79 -6.80
CA PRO A 218 19.37 14.56 -7.55
C PRO A 218 19.27 14.73 -9.07
N TYR A 219 18.29 15.50 -9.57
CA TYR A 219 18.12 15.70 -11.01
C TYR A 219 19.23 16.53 -11.63
N ARG A 220 19.83 17.47 -10.86
CA ARG A 220 21.01 18.20 -11.33
C ARG A 220 22.23 17.29 -11.41
N GLN A 221 22.39 16.37 -10.45
CA GLN A 221 23.44 15.35 -10.51
C GLN A 221 23.25 14.40 -11.71
N ALA A 222 22.02 13.94 -11.92
CA ALA A 222 21.64 13.10 -13.05
C ALA A 222 21.93 13.78 -14.40
N TYR A 223 21.56 15.07 -14.54
CA TYR A 223 21.87 15.87 -15.73
C TYR A 223 23.38 16.00 -15.96
N ALA A 224 24.13 16.40 -14.93
CA ALA A 224 25.57 16.57 -15.02
C ALA A 224 26.29 15.26 -15.37
N ARG A 225 25.77 14.12 -14.90
CA ARG A 225 26.31 12.78 -15.20
C ARG A 225 25.90 12.26 -16.58
N GLY A 226 24.93 12.89 -17.23
CA GLY A 226 24.44 12.54 -18.57
C GLY A 226 23.65 11.23 -18.61
N VAL A 227 22.93 10.89 -17.53
CA VAL A 227 22.18 9.63 -17.42
C VAL A 227 21.20 9.45 -18.56
N LYS A 228 20.87 8.19 -18.87
CA LYS A 228 19.88 7.82 -19.89
C LYS A 228 18.59 7.25 -19.31
N GLN A 229 18.55 7.16 -17.99
CA GLN A 229 17.41 6.70 -17.22
C GLN A 229 17.36 7.50 -15.92
N ILE A 230 16.15 7.82 -15.48
CA ILE A 230 15.82 8.26 -14.13
C ILE A 230 14.72 7.34 -13.61
N GLY A 231 14.56 7.25 -12.31
CA GLY A 231 13.55 6.34 -11.75
C GLY A 231 13.20 6.71 -10.32
N ALA A 232 12.22 6.00 -9.79
CA ALA A 232 11.76 6.16 -8.42
C ALA A 232 11.60 4.78 -7.77
N THR A 233 11.74 4.74 -6.45
CA THR A 233 11.62 3.52 -5.66
C THR A 233 10.67 3.77 -4.50
N ALA A 234 9.55 3.04 -4.47
CA ALA A 234 8.68 2.97 -3.31
C ALA A 234 9.09 1.79 -2.43
N HIS A 235 9.21 2.02 -1.12
CA HIS A 235 9.69 1.01 -0.17
C HIS A 235 9.07 1.23 1.20
N PHE A 236 9.06 0.18 2.03
CA PHE A 236 8.73 0.34 3.45
C PHE A 236 9.84 1.12 4.17
N VAL A 237 9.45 1.94 5.13
CA VAL A 237 10.39 2.69 5.96
C VAL A 237 10.99 1.78 7.03
N THR A 238 12.30 1.89 7.23
CA THR A 238 13.06 1.26 8.33
C THR A 238 13.95 2.31 8.99
N SER A 239 14.68 1.94 10.04
CA SER A 239 15.70 2.82 10.65
C SER A 239 16.86 3.12 9.70
N ASP A 240 17.11 2.26 8.71
CA ASP A 240 18.14 2.44 7.69
C ASP A 240 17.59 3.32 6.56
N LEU A 241 18.12 4.54 6.47
CA LEU A 241 17.60 5.57 5.58
C LEU A 241 17.62 5.12 4.11
N ASP A 242 16.44 5.12 3.48
CA ASP A 242 16.22 4.73 2.07
C ASP A 242 16.64 3.27 1.76
N GLU A 243 16.66 2.37 2.74
CA GLU A 243 17.16 0.98 2.56
C GLU A 243 16.14 -0.10 2.97
N GLY A 244 14.89 0.28 3.25
CA GLY A 244 13.85 -0.67 3.60
C GLY A 244 13.35 -1.54 2.43
N PRO A 245 12.53 -2.57 2.71
CA PRO A 245 12.04 -3.50 1.70
C PRO A 245 11.33 -2.80 0.54
N ILE A 246 11.86 -2.97 -0.67
CA ILE A 246 11.33 -2.36 -1.89
C ILE A 246 9.97 -2.98 -2.24
N ILE A 247 8.99 -2.13 -2.56
CA ILE A 247 7.64 -2.52 -3.00
C ILE A 247 7.53 -2.38 -4.52
N GLU A 248 7.97 -1.25 -5.06
CA GLU A 248 7.88 -0.97 -6.51
C GLU A 248 9.00 -0.05 -6.98
N GLN A 249 9.42 -0.22 -8.24
CA GLN A 249 10.36 0.67 -8.91
C GLN A 249 9.90 0.96 -10.34
N ASP A 250 9.96 2.23 -10.75
CA ASP A 250 9.74 2.63 -12.15
C ASP A 250 10.99 3.34 -12.69
N VAL A 251 11.28 3.14 -13.98
CA VAL A 251 12.40 3.79 -14.68
C VAL A 251 11.93 4.37 -16.01
N ILE A 252 12.30 5.62 -16.27
CA ILE A 252 11.97 6.36 -17.48
C ILE A 252 13.26 6.69 -18.22
N ARG A 253 13.27 6.42 -19.54
CA ARG A 253 14.37 6.84 -20.41
C ARG A 253 14.38 8.36 -20.60
N VAL A 254 15.58 8.93 -20.53
CA VAL A 254 15.85 10.35 -20.80
C VAL A 254 17.05 10.48 -21.72
N ASP A 255 17.19 11.63 -22.37
CA ASP A 255 18.29 11.89 -23.30
C ASP A 255 18.89 13.29 -23.08
N HIS A 256 19.86 13.62 -23.92
CA HIS A 256 20.64 14.86 -23.83
C HIS A 256 19.87 16.11 -24.26
N THR A 257 18.64 15.96 -24.77
CA THR A 257 17.79 17.10 -25.16
C THR A 257 17.04 17.70 -23.98
N ARG A 258 16.99 16.99 -22.85
CA ARG A 258 16.24 17.40 -21.65
C ARG A 258 17.06 18.31 -20.75
N SER A 259 16.49 19.46 -20.42
CA SER A 259 17.01 20.35 -19.39
C SER A 259 16.85 19.77 -17.97
N PRO A 260 17.59 20.26 -16.96
CA PRO A 260 17.40 19.84 -15.57
C PRO A 260 15.96 20.01 -15.05
N LYS A 261 15.23 21.04 -15.52
CA LYS A 261 13.84 21.29 -15.14
C LYS A 261 12.90 20.23 -15.73
N GLU A 262 13.12 19.83 -16.98
CA GLU A 262 12.34 18.75 -17.61
C GLU A 262 12.63 17.40 -16.96
N LEU A 263 13.90 17.10 -16.62
CA LEU A 263 14.26 15.89 -15.88
C LEU A 263 13.56 15.83 -14.52
N MET A 264 13.46 16.96 -13.82
CA MET A 264 12.72 17.05 -12.56
C MET A 264 11.23 16.76 -12.77
N ALA A 265 10.59 17.33 -13.80
CA ALA A 265 9.18 17.06 -14.09
C ALA A 265 8.93 15.57 -14.41
N ILE A 266 9.75 14.99 -15.29
CA ILE A 266 9.68 13.55 -15.64
C ILE A 266 9.89 12.69 -14.38
N GLY A 267 10.80 13.09 -13.50
CA GLY A 267 11.06 12.37 -12.25
C GLY A 267 9.91 12.48 -11.25
N GLN A 268 9.26 13.64 -11.13
CA GLN A 268 8.06 13.81 -10.30
C GLN A 268 6.92 12.91 -10.79
N ASP A 269 6.73 12.78 -12.11
CA ASP A 269 5.74 11.87 -12.67
C ASP A 269 6.07 10.40 -12.35
N ALA A 270 7.36 10.02 -12.42
CA ALA A 270 7.82 8.68 -12.03
C ALA A 270 7.48 8.39 -10.57
N GLU A 271 7.86 9.31 -9.67
CA GLU A 271 7.60 9.19 -8.23
C GLU A 271 6.12 9.04 -7.91
N ALA A 272 5.26 9.88 -8.50
CA ALA A 272 3.83 9.82 -8.29
C ALA A 272 3.27 8.45 -8.68
N ARG A 273 3.59 7.97 -9.89
CA ARG A 273 3.12 6.67 -10.38
C ARG A 273 3.63 5.51 -9.54
N THR A 274 4.92 5.49 -9.21
CA THR A 274 5.55 4.44 -8.38
C THR A 274 4.92 4.39 -6.98
N LEU A 275 4.74 5.56 -6.34
CA LEU A 275 4.12 5.62 -5.03
C LEU A 275 2.67 5.15 -5.06
N ARG A 276 1.87 5.65 -6.02
CA ARG A 276 0.47 5.24 -6.21
C ARG A 276 0.37 3.73 -6.39
N GLN A 277 1.25 3.13 -7.20
CA GLN A 277 1.24 1.68 -7.42
C GLN A 277 1.55 0.88 -6.16
N ALA A 278 2.55 1.32 -5.38
CA ALA A 278 2.90 0.69 -4.11
C ALA A 278 1.75 0.79 -3.09
N VAL A 279 1.12 1.97 -2.97
CA VAL A 279 -0.05 2.18 -2.10
C VAL A 279 -1.23 1.32 -2.56
N ALA A 280 -1.49 1.22 -3.87
CA ALA A 280 -2.55 0.38 -4.41
C ALA A 280 -2.33 -1.11 -4.08
N TRP A 281 -1.10 -1.61 -4.24
CA TRP A 281 -0.78 -2.99 -3.87
C TRP A 281 -0.91 -3.24 -2.38
N PHE A 282 -0.48 -2.29 -1.54
CA PHE A 282 -0.68 -2.39 -0.10
C PHE A 282 -2.16 -2.48 0.25
N ALA A 283 -2.96 -1.55 -0.28
CA ALA A 283 -4.40 -1.48 -0.02
C ALA A 283 -5.19 -2.70 -0.51
N GLN A 284 -4.66 -3.43 -1.50
CA GLN A 284 -5.26 -4.66 -2.03
C GLN A 284 -4.71 -5.94 -1.37
N SER A 285 -3.94 -5.80 -0.29
CA SER A 285 -3.25 -6.90 0.41
C SER A 285 -2.38 -7.74 -0.54
N ARG A 286 -1.68 -7.07 -1.47
CA ARG A 286 -0.79 -7.70 -2.47
C ARG A 286 0.69 -7.66 -2.08
N VAL A 287 1.03 -6.99 -0.99
CA VAL A 287 2.42 -6.82 -0.51
C VAL A 287 2.60 -7.64 0.76
N LEU A 288 3.51 -8.62 0.74
CA LEU A 288 3.89 -9.41 1.91
C LEU A 288 5.39 -9.24 2.19
N LEU A 289 5.77 -9.03 3.44
CA LEU A 289 7.17 -8.89 3.84
C LEU A 289 7.89 -10.25 3.83
N ASP A 290 9.10 -10.28 3.26
CA ASP A 290 10.03 -11.41 3.28
C ASP A 290 11.40 -10.92 3.78
N GLY A 291 11.49 -10.68 5.09
CA GLY A 291 12.67 -10.07 5.71
C GLY A 291 12.96 -8.68 5.13
N ALA A 292 14.11 -8.53 4.46
CA ALA A 292 14.52 -7.29 3.81
C ALA A 292 13.90 -7.06 2.41
N ARG A 293 12.99 -7.94 1.97
CA ARG A 293 12.36 -7.91 0.64
C ARG A 293 10.84 -7.95 0.76
N THR A 294 10.17 -7.87 -0.38
CA THR A 294 8.72 -8.08 -0.47
C THR A 294 8.38 -9.15 -1.50
N VAL A 295 7.28 -9.84 -1.27
CA VAL A 295 6.57 -10.65 -2.25
C VAL A 295 5.37 -9.83 -2.72
N ILE A 296 5.27 -9.62 -4.04
CA ILE A 296 4.21 -8.83 -4.67
C ILE A 296 3.32 -9.73 -5.53
N PHE A 297 2.05 -9.87 -5.16
CA PHE A 297 1.07 -10.61 -5.95
C PHE A 297 0.35 -9.71 -6.95
N ARG A 298 0.84 -9.67 -8.19
CA ARG A 298 0.27 -8.89 -9.31
C ARG A 298 -0.99 -9.51 -9.92
#